data_AF-A0A521JGB9-F1
#
_entry.id   AF-A0A521JGB9-F1
#
_cell.length_a   1.000
_cell.length_b   1.000
_cell.length_c   1.000
_cell.angle_alpha   90.00
_cell.angle_beta   90.00
_cell.angle_gamma   90.00
#
_symmetry.space_group_name_H-M   'P 1'
#
loop_
_entity.id
_entity.type
_entity.pdbx_description
1 polymer ?
#
loop_
_entity_poly.entity_id
_entity_poly.type
_entity_poly.pdbx_seq_one_letter_code
_entity_poly.pdbx_strand_id
1 'polypeptide(L)'
;MGKFIMGYIRQSLNALKNPKQMIPTVVLGVFWLVLALLGSYGINPLPVRILSFLTFAQGGMFGDILGAVGGILGKLVVVAFLNAAIIPLFQKKAPFSGVTVGIKGFFEAFAVKSISAVAPLLGGIGFSLLMYAFMNSTQSLQNSVVGIIGLVMLLQNIGRRGGFLWGLIFSAVSSISKGRTPSYIGVTRGLSGMTLGFALGVTLSVIKLSWCAWLGAGFLLSALIFTIIAKSKKEVLVA
;
A
#
# COMPACT_ATOMS: atom_id res chain seq x y z
N MET A 1 6.99 17.37 10.86
CA MET A 1 5.74 16.67 10.50
C MET A 1 4.52 17.61 10.48
N GLY A 2 4.24 18.33 11.58
CA GLY A 2 3.07 19.22 11.69
C GLY A 2 2.93 20.26 10.56
N LYS A 3 3.98 21.01 10.20
CA LYS A 3 3.88 22.04 9.15
C LYS A 3 3.56 21.47 7.75
N PHE A 4 4.08 20.28 7.42
CA PHE A 4 3.87 19.65 6.12
C PHE A 4 2.46 19.05 6.00
N ILE A 5 2.03 18.32 7.04
CA ILE A 5 0.66 17.78 7.13
C ILE A 5 -0.36 18.93 7.18
N MET A 6 -0.10 19.97 7.98
CA MET A 6 -0.96 21.16 8.06
C MET A 6 -1.04 21.90 6.72
N GLY A 7 0.07 22.00 5.98
CA GLY A 7 0.10 22.58 4.63
C GLY A 7 -0.75 21.78 3.64
N TYR A 8 -0.62 20.45 3.67
CA TYR A 8 -1.41 19.56 2.82
C TYR A 8 -2.91 19.60 3.17
N ILE A 9 -3.23 19.58 4.47
CA ILE A 9 -4.61 19.72 4.96
C ILE A 9 -5.19 21.07 4.52
N ARG A 10 -4.47 22.18 4.69
CA ARG A 10 -4.91 23.50 4.22
C ARG A 10 -5.14 23.54 2.72
N GLN A 11 -4.27 22.91 1.94
CA GLN A 11 -4.41 22.83 0.49
C GLN A 11 -5.65 22.01 0.09
N SER A 12 -5.89 20.87 0.73
CA SER A 12 -7.10 20.06 0.53
C SER A 12 -8.37 20.81 0.95
N LEU A 13 -8.34 21.55 2.07
CA LEU A 13 -9.47 22.38 2.50
C LEU A 13 -9.73 23.54 1.54
N ASN A 14 -8.70 24.11 0.91
CA ASN A 14 -8.88 25.13 -0.13
C ASN A 14 -9.48 24.56 -1.42
N ALA A 15 -9.23 23.29 -1.75
CA ALA A 15 -9.88 22.63 -2.86
C ALA A 15 -11.40 22.44 -2.61
N LEU A 16 -11.81 22.20 -1.36
CA LEU A 16 -13.23 22.12 -0.98
C LEU A 16 -13.97 23.45 -1.13
N LYS A 17 -13.26 24.59 -1.05
CA LYS A 17 -13.85 25.92 -1.27
C LYS A 17 -14.04 26.27 -2.74
N ASN A 18 -13.47 25.49 -3.66
CA ASN A 18 -13.53 25.72 -5.10
C ASN A 18 -14.38 24.62 -5.77
N PRO A 19 -15.68 24.86 -6.04
CA PRO A 19 -16.59 23.83 -6.56
C PRO A 19 -16.09 23.20 -7.86
N LYS A 20 -15.40 23.96 -8.71
CA LYS A 20 -14.80 23.45 -9.96
C LYS A 20 -13.69 22.40 -9.73
N GLN A 21 -12.94 22.49 -8.64
CA GLN A 21 -11.88 21.53 -8.31
C GLN A 21 -12.43 20.23 -7.71
N MET A 22 -13.66 20.25 -7.21
CA MET A 22 -14.34 19.06 -6.68
C MET A 22 -14.99 18.20 -7.76
N ILE A 23 -15.21 18.74 -8.97
CA ILE A 23 -15.90 18.05 -10.07
C ILE A 23 -15.30 16.66 -10.34
N PRO A 24 -13.96 16.48 -10.50
CA PRO A 24 -13.40 15.15 -10.76
C PRO A 24 -13.68 14.15 -9.63
N THR A 25 -13.62 14.60 -8.38
CA THR A 25 -13.91 13.77 -7.20
C THR A 25 -15.38 13.38 -7.14
N VAL A 26 -16.29 14.31 -7.41
CA VAL A 26 -17.74 14.05 -7.44
C VAL A 26 -18.08 13.08 -8.58
N VAL A 27 -17.55 13.29 -9.78
CA VAL A 27 -17.76 12.39 -10.93
C VAL A 27 -17.28 10.98 -10.62
N LEU A 28 -16.08 10.84 -10.04
CA LEU A 28 -15.55 9.53 -9.66
C LEU A 28 -16.36 8.87 -8.53
N GLY A 29 -16.83 9.67 -7.57
CA GLY A 29 -17.71 9.21 -6.49
C GLY A 29 -19.05 8.69 -7.02
N VAL A 30 -19.69 9.44 -7.92
CA VAL A 30 -20.93 9.03 -8.60
C VAL A 30 -20.69 7.77 -9.43
N PHE A 31 -19.57 7.71 -10.16
CA PHE A 31 -19.19 6.52 -10.94
C PHE A 31 -19.07 5.27 -10.07
N TRP A 32 -18.39 5.36 -8.92
CA TRP A 32 -18.33 4.25 -7.96
C TRP A 32 -19.67 3.90 -7.36
N LEU A 33 -20.52 4.89 -7.06
CA LEU A 33 -21.85 4.67 -6.53
C LEU A 33 -22.72 3.90 -7.54
N VAL A 34 -22.67 4.25 -8.82
CA VAL A 34 -23.37 3.53 -9.88
C VAL A 34 -22.88 2.08 -9.98
N LEU A 35 -21.56 1.85 -10.01
CA LEU A 35 -21.00 0.49 -10.07
C LEU A 35 -21.37 -0.34 -8.83
N ALA A 36 -21.38 0.28 -7.64
CA ALA A 36 -21.79 -0.34 -6.40
C ALA A 36 -23.27 -0.76 -6.44
N LEU A 37 -24.15 0.14 -6.89
CA LEU A 37 -25.58 -0.14 -7.03
C LEU A 37 -25.85 -1.25 -8.07
N LEU A 38 -25.20 -1.19 -9.24
CA LEU A 38 -25.32 -2.24 -10.26
C LEU A 38 -24.91 -3.61 -9.70
N GLY A 39 -23.79 -3.67 -8.97
CA GLY A 39 -23.38 -4.89 -8.27
C GLY A 39 -24.37 -5.36 -7.22
N SER A 40 -24.95 -4.44 -6.43
CA SER A 40 -25.94 -4.75 -5.40
C SER A 40 -27.27 -5.26 -5.97
N TYR A 41 -27.69 -4.78 -7.15
CA TYR A 41 -28.88 -5.26 -7.85
C TYR A 41 -28.64 -6.56 -8.64
N GLY A 42 -27.45 -7.17 -8.52
CA GLY A 42 -27.07 -8.37 -9.27
C GLY A 42 -26.79 -8.14 -10.76
N ILE A 43 -26.81 -6.88 -11.22
CA ILE A 43 -26.52 -6.50 -12.60
C ILE A 43 -24.99 -6.46 -12.77
N ASN A 44 -24.41 -7.62 -13.07
CA ASN A 44 -22.96 -7.77 -13.17
C ASN A 44 -22.50 -8.38 -14.52
N PRO A 45 -22.81 -7.74 -15.66
CA PRO A 45 -22.25 -8.15 -16.93
C PRO A 45 -20.71 -7.97 -16.92
N LEU A 46 -20.00 -8.72 -17.77
CA LEU A 46 -18.53 -8.74 -17.79
C LEU A 46 -17.86 -7.34 -17.76
N PRO A 47 -18.31 -6.32 -18.51
CA PRO A 47 -17.71 -4.99 -18.46
C PRO A 47 -17.85 -4.33 -17.08
N VAL A 48 -19.03 -4.43 -16.45
CA VAL A 48 -19.29 -3.90 -15.10
C VAL A 48 -18.43 -4.62 -14.07
N ARG A 49 -18.25 -5.94 -14.22
CA ARG A 49 -17.39 -6.74 -13.34
C ARG A 49 -15.93 -6.30 -13.42
N ILE A 50 -15.42 -6.11 -14.64
CA ILE A 50 -14.04 -5.66 -14.89
C ILE A 50 -13.86 -4.24 -14.35
N LEU A 51 -14.77 -3.31 -14.63
CA LEU A 51 -14.70 -1.94 -14.13
C LEU A 51 -14.79 -1.89 -12.61
N SER A 52 -15.70 -2.66 -12.00
CA SER A 52 -15.85 -2.76 -10.56
C SER A 52 -14.61 -3.34 -9.89
N PHE A 53 -13.99 -4.35 -10.52
CA PHE A 53 -12.70 -4.90 -10.10
C PHE A 53 -11.61 -3.84 -10.20
N LEU A 54 -11.34 -3.29 -11.40
CA LEU A 54 -10.25 -2.33 -11.63
C LEU A 54 -10.34 -1.07 -10.77
N THR A 55 -11.56 -0.62 -10.50
CA THR A 55 -11.79 0.61 -9.73
C THR A 55 -12.01 0.36 -8.25
N PHE A 56 -11.99 -0.90 -7.80
CA PHE A 56 -12.28 -1.30 -6.43
C PHE A 56 -13.62 -0.72 -5.91
N ALA A 57 -14.63 -0.69 -6.79
CA ALA A 57 -15.90 0.00 -6.52
C ALA A 57 -16.62 -0.58 -5.29
N GLN A 58 -16.55 -1.90 -5.13
CA GLN A 58 -17.21 -2.68 -4.08
C GLN A 58 -16.38 -2.80 -2.78
N GLY A 59 -15.19 -2.21 -2.75
CA GLY A 59 -14.37 -2.17 -1.56
C GLY A 59 -15.05 -1.42 -0.41
N GLY A 60 -15.19 -2.10 0.74
CA GLY A 60 -15.81 -1.55 1.95
C GLY A 60 -17.34 -1.55 1.99
N MET A 61 -18.02 -2.16 1.01
CA MET A 61 -19.49 -2.29 1.02
C MET A 61 -20.01 -3.38 1.96
N PHE A 62 -19.18 -4.40 2.23
CA PHE A 62 -19.60 -5.64 2.90
C PHE A 62 -18.85 -5.90 4.21
N GLY A 63 -18.43 -4.84 4.89
CA GLY A 63 -17.79 -4.95 6.21
C GLY A 63 -18.35 -3.92 7.18
N ASP A 64 -18.10 -4.13 8.47
CA ASP A 64 -18.42 -3.17 9.53
C ASP A 64 -17.68 -1.84 9.32
N ILE A 65 -17.79 -0.91 10.28
CA ILE A 65 -17.12 0.41 10.27
C ILE A 65 -15.65 0.32 9.84
N LEU A 66 -14.92 -0.70 10.33
CA LEU A 66 -13.53 -0.95 9.95
C LEU A 66 -13.36 -1.31 8.46
N GLY A 67 -14.26 -2.14 7.91
CA GLY A 67 -14.28 -2.48 6.50
C GLY A 67 -14.61 -1.27 5.61
N ALA A 68 -15.50 -0.38 6.06
CA ALA A 68 -15.80 0.87 5.36
C ALA A 68 -14.56 1.79 5.30
N VAL A 69 -13.86 1.98 6.43
CA VAL A 69 -12.62 2.76 6.47
C VAL A 69 -11.54 2.13 5.59
N GLY A 70 -11.37 0.81 5.65
CA GLY A 70 -10.46 0.07 4.77
C GLY A 70 -10.81 0.22 3.29
N GLY A 71 -12.10 0.20 2.95
CA GLY A 71 -12.59 0.44 1.60
C GLY A 71 -12.25 1.83 1.07
N ILE A 72 -12.39 2.86 1.90
CA ILE A 72 -12.00 4.24 1.57
C ILE A 72 -10.48 4.30 1.32
N LEU A 73 -9.66 3.70 2.19
CA LEU A 73 -8.22 3.64 1.99
C LEU A 73 -7.86 2.94 0.67
N GLY A 74 -8.49 1.81 0.37
CA GLY A 74 -8.27 1.10 -0.89
C GLY A 74 -8.64 1.93 -2.12
N LYS A 75 -9.74 2.69 -2.06
CA LYS A 75 -10.13 3.64 -3.12
C LYS A 75 -9.11 4.76 -3.31
N LEU A 76 -8.52 5.28 -2.23
CA LEU A 76 -7.42 6.24 -2.31
C LEU A 76 -6.18 5.64 -2.99
N VAL A 77 -5.87 4.38 -2.69
CA VAL A 77 -4.78 3.65 -3.37
C VAL A 77 -5.06 3.51 -4.87
N VAL A 78 -6.30 3.18 -5.26
CA VAL A 78 -6.70 3.12 -6.67
C VAL A 78 -6.57 4.48 -7.35
N VAL A 79 -7.02 5.57 -6.72
CA VAL A 79 -6.87 6.92 -7.26
C VAL A 79 -5.40 7.31 -7.42
N ALA A 80 -4.56 6.98 -6.43
CA ALA A 80 -3.13 7.23 -6.52
C ALA A 80 -2.49 6.46 -7.69
N PHE A 81 -2.90 5.21 -7.90
CA PHE A 81 -2.46 4.40 -9.03
C PHE A 81 -2.93 4.96 -10.37
N LEU A 82 -4.20 5.33 -10.49
CA LEU A 82 -4.73 5.97 -11.70
C LEU A 82 -3.97 7.24 -12.02
N ASN A 83 -3.69 8.10 -11.03
CA ASN A 83 -2.86 9.29 -11.23
C ASN A 83 -1.43 8.93 -11.68
N ALA A 84 -0.82 7.91 -11.06
CA ALA A 84 0.51 7.44 -11.42
C ALA A 84 0.59 6.78 -12.81
N ALA A 85 -0.54 6.27 -13.33
CA ALA A 85 -0.64 5.67 -14.65
C ALA A 85 -1.00 6.71 -15.74
N ILE A 86 -2.00 7.53 -15.47
CA ILE A 86 -2.62 8.44 -16.43
C ILE A 86 -1.76 9.69 -16.68
N ILE A 87 -1.27 10.34 -15.62
CA ILE A 87 -0.52 11.60 -15.75
C ILE A 87 0.77 11.41 -16.58
N PRO A 88 1.61 10.38 -16.33
CA PRO A 88 2.79 10.15 -17.17
C PRO A 88 2.44 9.82 -18.62
N LEU A 89 1.35 9.07 -18.86
CA LEU A 89 0.92 8.71 -20.20
C LEU A 89 0.57 9.94 -21.04
N PHE A 90 -0.15 10.91 -20.46
CA PHE A 90 -0.42 12.20 -21.10
C PHE A 90 0.85 13.04 -21.34
N GLN A 91 1.87 12.88 -20.49
CA GLN A 91 3.19 13.48 -20.68
C GLN A 91 4.09 12.70 -21.65
N LYS A 92 3.57 11.68 -22.34
CA LYS A 92 4.34 10.75 -23.20
C LYS A 92 5.51 10.07 -22.47
N LYS A 93 5.41 9.93 -21.14
CA LYS A 93 6.36 9.21 -20.29
C LYS A 93 5.81 7.83 -19.97
N ALA A 94 6.67 6.83 -19.92
CA ALA A 94 6.27 5.48 -19.52
C ALA A 94 5.86 5.47 -18.02
N PRO A 95 4.59 5.21 -17.67
CA PRO A 95 4.13 5.23 -16.29
C PRO A 95 4.84 4.17 -15.44
N PHE A 96 5.17 3.00 -16.01
CA PHE A 96 5.73 1.86 -15.28
C PHE A 96 7.23 1.65 -15.47
N SER A 97 7.98 2.66 -15.94
CA SER A 97 9.43 2.55 -16.18
C SER A 97 10.26 2.16 -14.94
N GLY A 98 9.74 2.41 -13.73
CA GLY A 98 10.38 2.01 -12.47
C GLY A 98 10.13 0.55 -12.05
N VAL A 99 9.17 -0.16 -12.64
CA VAL A 99 8.77 -1.50 -12.17
C VAL A 99 9.86 -2.53 -12.45
N THR A 100 10.45 -2.53 -13.65
CA THR A 100 11.51 -3.49 -14.02
C THR A 100 12.76 -3.34 -13.13
N VAL A 101 13.17 -2.11 -12.86
CA VAL A 101 14.26 -1.81 -11.92
C VAL A 101 13.85 -2.19 -10.48
N GLY A 102 12.58 -1.96 -10.14
CA GLY A 102 11.96 -2.36 -8.89
C GLY A 102 12.03 -3.85 -8.61
N ILE A 103 11.76 -4.69 -9.62
CA ILE A 103 11.85 -6.15 -9.53
C ILE A 103 13.29 -6.57 -9.19
N LYS A 104 14.30 -5.99 -9.85
CA LYS A 104 15.71 -6.28 -9.50
C LYS A 104 16.02 -5.89 -8.06
N GLY A 105 15.66 -4.66 -7.65
CA GLY A 105 15.86 -4.18 -6.28
C GLY A 105 15.08 -4.97 -5.22
N PHE A 106 13.93 -5.51 -5.59
CA PHE A 106 13.14 -6.40 -4.76
C PHE A 106 13.92 -7.68 -4.45
N PHE A 107 14.43 -8.38 -5.47
CA PHE A 107 15.21 -9.61 -5.28
C PHE A 107 16.55 -9.35 -4.57
N GLU A 108 17.23 -8.24 -4.87
CA GLU A 108 18.44 -7.82 -4.17
C GLU A 108 18.21 -7.63 -2.66
N ALA A 109 17.03 -7.19 -2.25
CA ALA A 109 16.71 -6.99 -0.84
C ALA A 109 16.68 -8.30 -0.03
N PHE A 110 16.45 -9.44 -0.69
CA PHE A 110 16.49 -10.79 -0.10
C PHE A 110 17.90 -11.35 0.03
N ALA A 111 18.93 -10.67 -0.47
CA ALA A 111 20.32 -10.99 -0.15
C ALA A 111 20.61 -10.60 1.31
N VAL A 112 20.16 -11.44 2.24
CA VAL A 112 20.28 -11.26 3.68
C VAL A 112 21.65 -11.74 4.14
N LYS A 113 22.54 -10.79 4.47
CA LYS A 113 23.85 -11.09 5.09
C LYS A 113 23.85 -10.99 6.62
N SER A 114 22.73 -10.57 7.25
CA SER A 114 22.65 -10.40 8.70
C SER A 114 21.23 -10.56 9.25
N ILE A 115 21.11 -11.01 10.51
CA ILE A 115 19.84 -11.14 11.23
C ILE A 115 19.11 -9.78 11.37
N SER A 116 19.86 -8.68 11.46
CA SER A 116 19.31 -7.32 11.49
C SER A 116 18.61 -6.89 10.20
N ALA A 117 18.87 -7.59 9.08
CA ALA A 117 18.21 -7.35 7.80
C ALA A 117 16.86 -8.08 7.67
N VAL A 118 16.59 -9.06 8.53
CA VAL A 118 15.36 -9.88 8.50
C VAL A 118 14.18 -9.12 9.11
N ALA A 119 14.43 -8.33 10.16
CA ALA A 119 13.36 -7.59 10.85
C ALA A 119 12.59 -6.61 9.93
N PRO A 120 13.24 -5.77 9.09
CA PRO A 120 12.51 -4.92 8.14
C PRO A 120 11.70 -5.71 7.12
N LEU A 121 12.21 -6.85 6.63
CA LEU A 121 11.50 -7.72 5.68
C LEU A 121 10.23 -8.31 6.30
N LEU A 122 10.36 -8.96 7.47
CA LEU A 122 9.22 -9.54 8.19
C LEU A 122 8.21 -8.46 8.59
N GLY A 123 8.71 -7.29 9.05
CA GLY A 123 7.87 -6.15 9.40
C GLY A 123 7.06 -5.65 8.20
N GLY A 124 7.69 -5.56 7.03
CA GLY A 124 7.02 -5.20 5.78
C GLY A 124 5.95 -6.21 5.36
N ILE A 125 6.26 -7.51 5.43
CA ILE A 125 5.30 -8.59 5.13
C ILE A 125 4.10 -8.49 6.06
N GLY A 126 4.34 -8.41 7.38
CA GLY A 126 3.28 -8.35 8.37
C GLY A 126 2.39 -7.12 8.22
N PHE A 127 3.01 -5.94 8.05
CA PHE A 127 2.28 -4.69 7.88
C PHE A 127 1.43 -4.65 6.60
N SER A 128 1.98 -5.10 5.47
CA SER A 128 1.24 -5.13 4.21
C SER A 128 0.11 -6.17 4.19
N LEU A 129 0.28 -7.32 4.84
CA LEU A 129 -0.80 -8.30 5.01
C LEU A 129 -1.95 -7.74 5.86
N LEU A 130 -1.64 -7.01 6.94
CA LEU A 130 -2.66 -6.33 7.73
C LEU A 130 -3.35 -5.22 6.94
N MET A 131 -2.58 -4.39 6.22
CA MET A 131 -3.14 -3.36 5.34
C MET A 131 -4.04 -3.97 4.26
N TYR A 132 -3.62 -5.09 3.66
CA TYR A 132 -4.41 -5.80 2.67
C TYR A 132 -5.69 -6.37 3.28
N ALA A 133 -5.61 -7.04 4.43
CA ALA A 133 -6.78 -7.55 5.15
C ALA A 133 -7.74 -6.40 5.54
N PHE A 134 -7.20 -5.25 5.93
CA PHE A 134 -8.00 -4.08 6.28
C PHE A 134 -8.73 -3.50 5.06
N MET A 135 -8.03 -3.29 3.94
CA MET A 135 -8.64 -2.77 2.72
C MET A 135 -9.61 -3.79 2.09
N ASN A 136 -9.22 -5.06 2.05
CA ASN A 136 -10.01 -6.17 1.54
C ASN A 136 -10.54 -7.03 2.69
N SER A 137 -11.43 -6.46 3.52
CA SER A 137 -11.98 -7.12 4.73
C SER A 137 -12.71 -8.43 4.45
N THR A 138 -13.34 -8.58 3.28
CA THR A 138 -14.00 -9.84 2.88
C THR A 138 -13.04 -10.80 2.18
N GLN A 139 -11.78 -10.39 1.98
CA GLN A 139 -10.75 -11.09 1.22
C GLN A 139 -11.23 -11.62 -0.13
N SER A 140 -12.21 -10.94 -0.74
CA SER A 140 -12.83 -11.39 -1.97
C SER A 140 -11.89 -11.22 -3.15
N LEU A 141 -12.02 -12.11 -4.14
CA LEU A 141 -11.24 -12.01 -5.38
C LEU A 141 -11.52 -10.68 -6.11
N GLN A 142 -12.76 -10.20 -6.04
CA GLN A 142 -13.19 -8.95 -6.68
C GLN A 142 -12.54 -7.70 -6.08
N ASN A 143 -12.12 -7.78 -4.82
CA ASN A 143 -11.46 -6.69 -4.11
C ASN A 143 -9.93 -6.88 -4.08
N SER A 144 -9.40 -7.99 -4.60
CA SER A 144 -7.96 -8.28 -4.59
C SER A 144 -7.12 -7.29 -5.43
N VAL A 145 -7.75 -6.52 -6.33
CA VAL A 145 -7.08 -5.51 -7.15
C VAL A 145 -6.25 -4.54 -6.31
N VAL A 146 -6.71 -4.21 -5.09
CA VAL A 146 -6.01 -3.24 -4.23
C VAL A 146 -4.64 -3.76 -3.83
N GLY A 147 -4.51 -5.09 -3.66
CA GLY A 147 -3.24 -5.76 -3.42
C GLY A 147 -2.35 -5.79 -4.66
N ILE A 148 -2.92 -6.02 -5.85
CA ILE A 148 -2.19 -5.98 -7.12
C ILE A 148 -1.65 -4.56 -7.38
N ILE A 149 -2.48 -3.55 -7.19
CA ILE A 149 -2.11 -2.14 -7.30
C ILE A 149 -1.01 -1.80 -6.28
N GLY A 150 -1.18 -2.19 -5.02
CA GLY A 150 -0.18 -2.01 -3.98
C GLY A 150 1.17 -2.62 -4.35
N LEU A 151 1.17 -3.85 -4.88
CA LEU A 151 2.35 -4.55 -5.38
C LEU A 151 3.03 -3.76 -6.50
N VAL A 152 2.29 -3.37 -7.54
CA VAL A 152 2.84 -2.63 -8.69
C VAL A 152 3.43 -1.29 -8.25
N MET A 153 2.71 -0.56 -7.40
CA MET A 153 3.18 0.73 -6.87
C MET A 153 4.44 0.56 -6.01
N LEU A 154 4.53 -0.47 -5.17
CA LEU A 154 5.72 -0.70 -4.35
C LEU A 154 6.93 -1.04 -5.23
N LEU A 155 6.79 -1.92 -6.22
CA LEU A 155 7.85 -2.21 -7.19
C LEU A 155 8.30 -0.94 -7.91
N GLN A 156 7.35 -0.16 -8.43
CA GLN A 156 7.65 1.10 -9.10
C GLN A 156 8.43 2.07 -8.19
N ASN A 157 8.08 2.14 -6.90
CA ASN A 157 8.78 2.98 -5.93
C ASN A 157 10.18 2.48 -5.58
N ILE A 158 10.36 1.16 -5.42
CA ILE A 158 11.68 0.54 -5.22
C ILE A 158 12.61 0.90 -6.39
N GLY A 159 12.13 0.87 -7.63
CA GLY A 159 12.95 1.16 -8.79
C GLY A 159 13.24 2.64 -9.02
N ARG A 160 12.33 3.54 -8.63
CA ARG A 160 12.53 4.99 -8.81
C ARG A 160 13.52 5.60 -7.81
N ARG A 161 13.77 4.94 -6.67
CA ARG A 161 14.73 5.35 -5.62
C ARG A 161 14.66 6.83 -5.18
N GLY A 162 13.52 7.49 -5.40
CA GLY A 162 13.33 8.93 -5.15
C GLY A 162 11.89 9.39 -5.40
N GLY A 163 11.55 10.56 -4.84
CA GLY A 163 10.22 11.18 -4.97
C GLY A 163 9.49 11.37 -3.64
N PHE A 164 8.23 11.82 -3.73
CA PHE A 164 7.38 12.17 -2.58
C PHE A 164 7.20 11.01 -1.59
N LEU A 165 6.98 9.78 -2.08
CA LEU A 165 6.79 8.60 -1.24
C LEU A 165 8.06 8.24 -0.44
N TRP A 166 9.23 8.30 -1.08
CA TRP A 166 10.50 8.14 -0.37
C TRP A 166 10.69 9.21 0.70
N GLY A 167 10.36 10.48 0.41
CA GLY A 167 10.39 11.57 1.38
C GLY A 167 9.44 11.35 2.58
N LEU A 168 8.22 10.87 2.32
CA LEU A 168 7.26 10.50 3.37
C LEU A 168 7.76 9.33 4.21
N ILE A 169 8.26 8.27 3.58
CA ILE A 169 8.78 7.09 4.30
C ILE A 169 9.97 7.48 5.17
N PHE A 170 10.96 8.19 4.61
CA PHE A 170 12.11 8.65 5.39
C PHE A 170 11.70 9.60 6.53
N SER A 171 10.71 10.47 6.32
CA SER A 171 10.19 11.35 7.37
C SER A 171 9.42 10.61 8.46
N ALA A 172 8.62 9.60 8.10
CA ALA A 172 7.86 8.81 9.06
C ALA A 172 8.79 7.94 9.89
N VAL A 173 9.74 7.25 9.24
CA VAL A 173 10.71 6.40 9.92
C VAL A 173 11.67 7.22 10.78
N SER A 174 12.11 8.41 10.33
CA SER A 174 12.95 9.29 11.17
C SER A 174 12.20 9.87 12.38
N SER A 175 10.90 10.15 12.25
CA SER A 175 10.04 10.54 13.38
C SER A 175 9.94 9.43 14.43
N ILE A 176 9.78 8.18 14.01
CA ILE A 176 9.71 7.02 14.89
C ILE A 176 11.09 6.70 15.49
N SER A 177 12.16 6.91 14.72
CA SER A 177 13.55 6.64 15.11
C SER A 177 14.22 7.79 15.88
N LYS A 178 13.44 8.76 16.40
CA LYS A 178 13.94 9.93 17.16
C LYS A 178 15.06 10.69 16.43
N GLY A 179 14.93 10.87 15.11
CA GLY A 179 15.86 11.66 14.30
C GLY A 179 17.02 10.90 13.66
N ARG A 180 17.15 9.58 13.86
CA ARG A 180 18.15 8.79 13.09
C ARG A 180 17.71 8.64 11.64
N THR A 181 18.61 8.96 10.71
CA THR A 181 18.37 8.75 9.27
C THR A 181 18.28 7.25 8.97
N PRO A 182 17.13 6.77 8.47
CA PRO A 182 16.97 5.36 8.10
C PRO A 182 17.96 4.98 7.01
N SER A 183 18.52 3.76 7.06
CA SER A 183 19.34 3.27 5.96
C SER A 183 18.46 2.98 4.75
N TYR A 184 18.89 3.46 3.58
CA TYR A 184 18.25 3.18 2.29
C TYR A 184 18.03 1.67 2.07
N ILE A 185 18.97 0.85 2.52
CA ILE A 185 18.91 -0.62 2.45
C ILE A 185 17.80 -1.17 3.36
N GLY A 186 17.67 -0.63 4.57
CA GLY A 186 16.62 -1.03 5.51
C GLY A 186 15.21 -0.68 5.01
N VAL A 187 15.05 0.52 4.44
CA VAL A 187 13.77 0.95 3.83
C VAL A 187 13.45 0.12 2.59
N THR A 188 14.42 -0.14 1.72
CA THR A 188 14.24 -1.00 0.54
C THR A 188 13.81 -2.40 0.96
N ARG A 189 14.43 -2.98 2.00
CA ARG A 189 14.04 -4.27 2.57
C ARG A 189 12.62 -4.26 3.15
N GLY A 190 12.23 -3.19 3.84
CA GLY A 190 10.85 -3.01 4.29
C GLY A 190 9.85 -2.98 3.13
N LEU A 191 10.15 -2.20 2.09
CA LEU A 191 9.31 -2.12 0.88
C LEU A 191 9.25 -3.44 0.12
N SER A 192 10.35 -4.18 0.04
CA SER A 192 10.37 -5.52 -0.55
C SER A 192 9.54 -6.51 0.28
N GLY A 193 9.63 -6.44 1.60
CA GLY A 193 8.75 -7.20 2.51
C GLY A 193 7.27 -6.86 2.29
N MET A 194 6.95 -5.56 2.16
CA MET A 194 5.60 -5.11 1.85
C MET A 194 5.11 -5.61 0.48
N THR A 195 6.00 -5.64 -0.51
CA THR A 195 5.70 -6.15 -1.85
C THR A 195 5.34 -7.64 -1.77
N LEU A 196 6.10 -8.42 -1.00
CA LEU A 196 5.78 -9.82 -0.74
C LEU A 196 4.46 -10.00 0.00
N GLY A 197 4.20 -9.23 1.06
CA GLY A 197 2.98 -9.40 1.83
C GLY A 197 1.72 -9.04 1.03
N PHE A 198 1.79 -8.05 0.13
CA PHE A 198 0.70 -7.82 -0.83
C PHE A 198 0.55 -8.97 -1.84
N ALA A 199 1.66 -9.50 -2.37
CA ALA A 199 1.61 -10.66 -3.25
C ALA A 199 0.96 -11.87 -2.57
N LEU A 200 1.36 -12.15 -1.32
CA LEU A 200 0.79 -13.20 -0.47
C LEU A 200 -0.68 -12.93 -0.16
N GLY A 201 -1.06 -11.69 0.12
CA GLY A 201 -2.45 -11.31 0.36
C GLY A 201 -3.34 -11.61 -0.84
N VAL A 202 -2.88 -11.29 -2.05
CA VAL A 202 -3.60 -11.57 -3.30
C VAL A 202 -3.74 -13.09 -3.51
N THR A 203 -2.67 -13.87 -3.36
CA THR A 203 -2.74 -15.34 -3.52
C THR A 203 -3.62 -15.99 -2.46
N LEU A 204 -3.59 -15.53 -1.21
CA LEU A 204 -4.49 -16.01 -0.15
C LEU A 204 -5.96 -15.72 -0.48
N SER A 205 -6.26 -14.56 -1.08
CA SER A 205 -7.61 -14.24 -1.57
C SER A 205 -8.06 -15.13 -2.73
N VAL A 206 -7.15 -15.59 -3.59
CA VAL A 206 -7.48 -16.58 -4.64
C VAL A 206 -7.91 -17.91 -4.02
N ILE A 207 -7.24 -18.33 -2.95
CA ILE A 207 -7.51 -19.58 -2.23
C ILE A 207 -8.68 -19.43 -1.24
N LYS A 208 -9.27 -18.22 -1.13
CA LYS A 208 -10.33 -17.85 -0.17
C LYS A 208 -9.93 -18.07 1.30
N LEU A 209 -8.64 -18.01 1.60
CA LEU A 209 -8.15 -18.24 2.96
C LEU A 209 -8.08 -16.92 3.73
N SER A 210 -8.99 -16.74 4.69
CA SER A 210 -9.13 -15.50 5.45
C SER A 210 -8.10 -15.29 6.57
N TRP A 211 -6.83 -15.67 6.31
CA TRP A 211 -5.77 -15.70 7.32
C TRP A 211 -4.79 -14.54 7.22
N CYS A 212 -5.03 -13.57 6.32
CA CYS A 212 -4.13 -12.43 6.13
C CYS A 212 -3.92 -11.63 7.42
N ALA A 213 -4.97 -11.45 8.24
CA ALA A 213 -4.85 -10.73 9.50
C ALA A 213 -3.95 -11.47 10.52
N TRP A 214 -4.18 -12.78 10.68
CA TRP A 214 -3.42 -13.63 11.61
C TRP A 214 -1.97 -13.79 11.18
N LEU A 215 -1.72 -14.07 9.91
CA LEU A 215 -0.37 -14.15 9.35
C LEU A 215 0.33 -12.79 9.47
N GLY A 216 -0.37 -11.70 9.17
CA GLY A 216 0.14 -10.34 9.31
C GLY A 216 0.61 -10.04 10.73
N ALA A 217 -0.22 -10.35 11.73
CA ALA A 217 0.14 -10.20 13.14
C ALA A 217 1.33 -11.09 13.54
N GLY A 218 1.36 -12.35 13.11
CA GLY A 218 2.47 -13.28 13.38
C GLY A 218 3.81 -12.81 12.79
N PHE A 219 3.81 -12.27 11.56
CA PHE A 219 4.99 -11.69 10.94
C PHE A 219 5.47 -10.42 11.67
N LEU A 220 4.56 -9.57 12.15
CA LEU A 220 4.92 -8.39 12.94
C LEU A 220 5.51 -8.77 14.30
N LEU A 221 4.92 -9.74 15.00
CA LEU A 221 5.48 -10.24 16.27
C LEU A 221 6.89 -10.82 16.05
N SER A 222 7.06 -11.60 14.98
CA SER A 222 8.38 -12.13 14.62
C SER A 222 9.38 -11.00 14.34
N ALA A 223 9.00 -9.98 13.57
CA ALA A 223 9.85 -8.82 13.29
C ALA A 223 10.29 -8.10 14.58
N LEU A 224 9.38 -7.99 15.56
CA LEU A 224 9.65 -7.36 16.85
C LEU A 224 10.65 -8.19 17.67
N ILE A 225 10.47 -9.51 17.73
CA ILE A 225 11.41 -10.44 18.38
C ILE A 225 12.81 -10.31 17.74
N PHE A 226 12.91 -10.36 16.41
CA PHE A 226 14.18 -10.20 15.71
C PHE A 226 14.85 -8.84 15.96
N THR A 227 14.06 -7.78 16.11
CA THR A 227 14.57 -6.44 16.43
C THR A 227 15.18 -6.41 17.83
N ILE A 228 14.53 -7.04 18.82
CA ILE A 228 15.03 -7.14 20.19
C ILE A 228 16.33 -7.94 20.23
N ILE A 229 16.37 -9.11 19.57
CA ILE A 229 17.58 -9.96 19.50
C ILE A 229 18.74 -9.22 18.85
N ALA A 230 18.49 -8.52 17.74
CA ALA A 230 19.52 -7.76 17.04
C ALA A 230 20.07 -6.59 17.88
N LYS A 231 19.24 -5.98 18.71
CA LYS A 231 19.67 -4.92 19.64
C LYS A 231 20.55 -5.47 20.77
N SER A 232 20.13 -6.58 21.38
CA SER A 232 20.89 -7.27 22.43
C SER A 232 22.28 -7.68 21.96
N LYS A 233 22.41 -8.29 20.76
CA LYS A 233 23.74 -8.64 20.21
C LYS A 233 24.65 -7.43 19.99
N LYS A 234 24.08 -6.27 19.68
CA LYS A 234 24.83 -5.04 19.44
C LYS A 234 25.34 -4.40 20.75
N GLU A 235 24.63 -4.59 21.86
CA GLU A 235 25.05 -4.15 23.18
C GLU A 235 26.14 -5.07 23.77
N VAL A 236 26.08 -6.39 23.51
CA VAL A 236 27.11 -7.35 23.96
C VAL A 236 28.43 -7.21 23.20
N LEU A 237 28.42 -6.79 21.93
CA LEU A 237 29.65 -6.56 21.15
C LEU A 237 30.37 -5.25 21.47
N VAL A 238 29.78 -4.38 22.30
CA VAL A 238 30.31 -3.07 22.69
C VAL A 238 30.78 -3.05 24.15
N ALA A 239 30.49 -4.11 24.92
CA ALA A 239 31.00 -4.36 26.26
C ALA A 239 32.28 -5.19 26.20
#